data_AF-Q5WF00-F1
#
_entry.id   AF-Q5WF00-F1
#
_cell.length_a   1.000
_cell.length_b   1.000
_cell.length_c   1.000
_cell.angle_alpha   90.00
_cell.angle_beta   90.00
_cell.angle_gamma   90.00
#
_symmetry.space_group_name_H-M   'P 1'
#
loop_
_entity.id
_entity.type
_entity.pdbx_description
1 polymer ?
#
loop_
_entity_poly.entity_id
_entity_poly.type
_entity_poly.pdbx_seq_one_letter_code
_entity_poly.pdbx_strand_id
1 'polypeptide(L)'
;MNAKHRVTSHCDHELGICGISPEANEALPAKKPLEIYTFIDPLCAQCWSMEPILKKLKVEYGHYFRIRVLLAGKLNVWNACEAGKAKYTRPPVWVKGVSSSNMPYAGDIKLSDFHPYKASLAIKAAELQGPKAGHRFLRKLRETLFLQKQNITNEDVLKACANAAGLDVDAFIADLHSPSAAKALQCDVQTTNEMDVDTVPTFVFFNDNSEEAGIKISGQYPFSIYVQLLEDMLGFVPVKATPPTLEGLLQTYGFLATAEVAMVLDLSSEEAEKKLKTLMLQQKVEAVPYEYGTFWKWLM
;
A
#
# COMPACT_ATOMS: atom_id res chain seq x y z
N MET A 1 -45.36 18.10 18.94
CA MET A 1 -44.73 18.80 17.79
C MET A 1 -43.33 18.23 17.64
N ASN A 2 -43.12 17.20 16.82
CA ASN A 2 -41.81 16.55 16.66
C ASN A 2 -41.22 16.93 15.31
N ALA A 3 -40.27 17.86 15.31
CA ALA A 3 -39.50 18.24 14.14
C ALA A 3 -38.45 17.17 13.84
N LYS A 4 -38.51 16.59 12.64
CA LYS A 4 -37.50 15.68 12.09
C LYS A 4 -36.26 16.49 11.72
N HIS A 5 -35.12 16.26 12.38
CA HIS A 5 -33.83 16.74 11.88
C HIS A 5 -33.33 15.83 10.77
N ARG A 6 -33.15 16.42 9.60
CA ARG A 6 -32.63 15.81 8.37
C ARG A 6 -31.11 16.03 8.37
N VAL A 7 -30.31 14.98 8.45
CA VAL A 7 -28.85 15.06 8.32
C VAL A 7 -28.52 15.20 6.83
N THR A 8 -28.02 16.35 6.42
CA THR A 8 -27.51 16.61 5.06
C THR A 8 -26.04 16.21 4.99
N SER A 9 -25.72 15.21 4.17
CA SER A 9 -24.34 14.86 3.81
C SER A 9 -23.80 15.87 2.78
N HIS A 10 -22.72 16.58 3.11
CA HIS A 10 -21.93 17.35 2.15
C HIS A 10 -20.71 16.51 1.74
N CYS A 11 -20.53 16.30 0.44
CA CYS A 11 -19.32 15.70 -0.11
C CYS A 11 -18.49 16.81 -0.76
N ASP A 12 -17.22 16.90 -0.37
CA ASP A 12 -16.23 17.74 -1.04
C ASP A 12 -15.57 16.92 -2.16
N HIS A 13 -15.87 17.30 -3.40
CA HIS A 13 -15.38 16.64 -4.61
C HIS A 13 -13.89 16.84 -4.87
N GLU A 14 -13.25 17.88 -4.29
CA GLU A 14 -11.81 18.13 -4.45
C GLU A 14 -10.98 17.34 -3.43
N LEU A 15 -11.52 17.09 -2.23
CA LEU A 15 -10.82 16.36 -1.17
C LEU A 15 -11.13 14.85 -1.15
N GLY A 16 -12.23 14.42 -1.80
CA GLY A 16 -12.61 13.00 -1.86
C GLY A 16 -12.96 12.41 -0.49
N ILE A 17 -13.52 13.24 0.40
CA ILE A 17 -13.96 12.87 1.75
C ILE A 17 -15.47 13.12 1.80
N CYS A 18 -16.25 12.06 2.05
CA CYS A 18 -17.61 12.20 2.57
C CYS A 18 -17.55 11.78 4.04
N GLY A 19 -17.76 12.73 4.94
CA GLY A 19 -17.68 12.56 6.40
C GLY A 19 -18.67 13.48 7.11
N ILE A 20 -19.18 13.03 8.25
CA ILE A 20 -20.42 13.48 8.89
C ILE A 20 -20.12 14.59 9.93
N SER A 21 -20.88 15.69 9.84
CA SER A 21 -21.08 16.86 10.75
C SER A 21 -19.88 17.60 11.39
N PRO A 22 -19.90 18.95 11.45
CA PRO A 22 -18.74 19.81 11.70
C PRO A 22 -18.51 20.15 13.18
N GLU A 23 -18.64 19.18 14.10
CA GLU A 23 -18.58 19.45 15.55
C GLU A 23 -17.28 19.01 16.23
N ALA A 24 -16.29 18.52 15.48
CA ALA A 24 -14.95 18.23 15.97
C ALA A 24 -13.91 18.87 15.04
N ASN A 25 -13.72 20.19 15.16
CA ASN A 25 -12.79 20.96 14.34
C ASN A 25 -11.79 21.71 15.24
N GLU A 26 -10.87 20.95 15.86
CA GLU A 26 -9.52 21.49 16.04
C GLU A 26 -8.92 21.60 14.62
N ALA A 27 -8.66 22.83 14.18
CA ALA A 27 -8.33 23.13 12.79
C ALA A 27 -7.10 22.33 12.32
N LEU A 28 -7.33 21.33 11.46
CA LEU A 28 -6.26 20.58 10.81
C LEU A 28 -5.46 21.53 9.91
N PRO A 29 -4.11 21.46 9.89
CA PRO A 29 -3.30 22.36 9.07
C PRO A 29 -3.58 22.13 7.57
N ALA A 30 -3.76 23.23 6.82
CA ALA A 30 -4.09 23.20 5.39
C ALA A 30 -3.05 22.47 4.53
N LYS A 31 -1.80 22.41 5.00
CA LYS A 31 -0.71 21.60 4.45
C LYS A 31 -0.25 20.61 5.52
N LYS A 32 -0.06 19.36 5.13
CA LYS A 32 0.45 18.31 6.02
C LYS A 32 1.94 18.60 6.32
N PRO A 33 2.34 18.64 7.61
CA PRO A 33 3.70 19.05 8.00
C PRO A 33 4.79 18.05 7.64
N LEU A 34 4.45 16.79 7.37
CA LEU A 34 5.42 15.73 7.11
C LEU A 34 5.25 15.08 5.72
N GLU A 35 6.35 14.56 5.19
CA GLU A 35 6.39 13.68 4.04
C GLU A 35 7.17 12.40 4.38
N ILE A 36 6.58 11.24 4.12
CA ILE A 36 7.19 9.94 4.36
C ILE A 36 7.45 9.28 3.01
N TYR A 37 8.73 9.02 2.73
CA TYR A 37 9.17 8.25 1.57
C TYR A 37 9.28 6.79 1.98
N THR A 38 8.55 5.91 1.27
CA THR A 38 8.48 4.48 1.56
C THR A 38 9.12 3.71 0.42
N PHE A 39 10.29 3.17 0.70
CA PHE A 39 11.11 2.43 -0.27
C PHE A 39 10.78 0.95 -0.16
N ILE A 40 10.30 0.38 -1.26
CA ILE A 40 9.84 -1.01 -1.32
C ILE A 40 10.38 -1.73 -2.55
N ASP A 41 10.36 -3.05 -2.49
CA ASP A 41 10.39 -3.93 -3.66
C ASP A 41 9.03 -4.65 -3.74
N PRO A 42 8.31 -4.62 -4.87
CA PRO A 42 7.01 -5.27 -4.99
C PRO A 42 7.06 -6.79 -4.79
N LEU A 43 8.25 -7.41 -4.91
CA LEU A 43 8.49 -8.83 -4.70
C LEU A 43 8.89 -9.16 -3.26
N CYS A 44 9.15 -8.15 -2.43
CA CYS A 44 9.62 -8.36 -1.07
C CYS A 44 8.44 -8.70 -0.14
N ALA A 45 8.45 -9.92 0.39
CA ALA A 45 7.44 -10.36 1.35
C ALA A 45 7.47 -9.57 2.67
N GLN A 46 8.62 -9.00 3.06
CA GLN A 46 8.68 -8.05 4.19
C GLN A 46 8.02 -6.71 3.85
N CYS A 47 8.07 -6.25 2.59
CA CYS A 47 7.31 -5.07 2.19
C CYS A 47 5.79 -5.35 2.19
N TRP A 48 5.39 -6.57 1.85
CA TRP A 48 4.00 -7.02 1.97
C TRP A 48 3.53 -7.08 3.44
N SER A 49 4.38 -7.55 4.35
CA SER A 49 4.06 -7.61 5.78
C SER A 49 3.85 -6.24 6.45
N MET A 50 4.29 -5.15 5.82
CA MET A 50 4.11 -3.78 6.31
C MET A 50 2.72 -3.20 6.05
N GLU A 51 1.88 -3.85 5.24
CA GLU A 51 0.55 -3.36 4.88
C GLU A 51 -0.35 -3.02 6.10
N PRO A 52 -0.41 -3.81 7.19
CA PRO A 52 -1.18 -3.46 8.38
C PRO A 52 -0.67 -2.19 9.07
N ILE A 53 0.66 -2.05 9.22
CA ILE A 53 1.30 -0.90 9.87
C ILE A 53 1.03 0.37 9.08
N LEU A 54 1.24 0.33 7.76
CA LEU A 54 0.99 1.47 6.87
C LEU A 54 -0.48 1.90 6.88
N LYS A 55 -1.41 0.94 6.91
CA LYS A 55 -2.85 1.25 7.02
C LYS A 55 -3.18 1.90 8.35
N LYS A 56 -2.71 1.35 9.47
CA LYS A 56 -2.94 1.93 10.80
C LYS A 56 -2.35 3.33 10.90
N LEU A 57 -1.11 3.52 10.46
CA LEU A 57 -0.44 4.82 10.46
C LEU A 57 -1.25 5.85 9.66
N LYS A 58 -1.73 5.47 8.47
CA LYS A 58 -2.57 6.35 7.63
C LYS A 58 -3.95 6.63 8.25
N VAL A 59 -4.57 5.65 8.89
CA VAL A 59 -5.88 5.80 9.54
C VAL A 59 -5.76 6.71 10.77
N GLU A 60 -4.79 6.47 11.65
CA GLU A 60 -4.65 7.22 12.90
C GLU A 60 -3.99 8.59 12.71
N TYR A 61 -2.96 8.69 11.84
CA TYR A 61 -2.08 9.86 11.76
C TYR A 61 -1.92 10.42 10.35
N GLY A 62 -2.62 9.86 9.36
CA GLY A 62 -2.48 10.25 7.96
C GLY A 62 -2.83 11.71 7.68
N HIS A 63 -3.44 12.44 8.62
CA HIS A 63 -3.66 13.88 8.51
C HIS A 63 -2.39 14.71 8.74
N TYR A 64 -1.33 14.16 9.35
CA TYR A 64 -0.04 14.83 9.53
C TYR A 64 0.94 14.64 8.37
N PHE A 65 0.76 13.62 7.53
CA PHE A 65 1.75 13.30 6.50
C PHE A 65 1.19 12.94 5.12
N ARG A 66 2.03 13.10 4.10
CA ARG A 66 1.88 12.44 2.79
C ARG A 66 2.80 11.23 2.73
N ILE A 67 2.36 10.15 2.10
CA ILE A 67 3.20 8.98 1.81
C ILE A 67 3.50 8.97 0.32
N ARG A 68 4.78 8.83 -0.02
CA ARG A 68 5.24 8.47 -1.38
C ARG A 68 5.81 7.07 -1.37
N VAL A 69 5.50 6.30 -2.40
CA VAL A 69 6.01 4.94 -2.56
C VAL A 69 7.05 4.96 -3.67
N LEU A 70 8.28 4.60 -3.32
CA LEU A 70 9.40 4.51 -4.23
C LEU A 70 9.83 3.06 -4.37
N LEU A 71 10.15 2.66 -5.60
CA LEU A 71 10.61 1.33 -5.94
C LEU A 71 12.14 1.29 -5.85
N ALA A 72 12.62 0.81 -4.71
CA ALA A 72 14.04 0.58 -4.46
C ALA A 72 14.44 -0.82 -4.96
N GLY A 73 14.45 -0.99 -6.28
CA GLY A 73 15.01 -2.20 -6.89
C GLY A 73 16.49 -2.06 -7.15
N LYS A 74 17.22 -3.16 -7.00
CA LYS A 74 18.66 -3.18 -7.34
C LYS A 74 18.80 -3.00 -8.85
N LEU A 75 19.35 -1.87 -9.28
CA LEU A 75 19.69 -1.60 -10.69
C LEU A 75 20.36 -2.79 -11.37
N ASN A 76 21.23 -3.52 -10.66
CA ASN A 76 21.91 -4.70 -11.20
C ASN A 76 20.95 -5.79 -11.66
N VAL A 77 19.83 -6.00 -10.95
CA VAL A 77 18.79 -6.96 -11.31
C VAL A 77 18.01 -6.49 -12.54
N TRP A 78 17.79 -5.18 -12.67
CA TRP A 78 17.09 -4.58 -13.80
C TRP A 78 17.97 -4.52 -15.06
N ASN A 79 19.22 -4.11 -14.94
CA ASN A 79 20.19 -4.03 -16.04
C ASN A 79 20.50 -5.42 -16.63
N ALA A 80 20.52 -6.47 -15.81
CA ALA A 80 20.61 -7.85 -16.29
C ALA A 80 19.41 -8.26 -17.15
N CYS A 81 18.25 -7.58 -17.00
CA CYS A 81 17.08 -7.81 -17.84
C CYS A 81 17.17 -7.13 -19.21
N GLU A 82 17.82 -5.96 -19.32
CA GLU A 82 17.95 -5.23 -20.60
C GLU A 82 19.02 -5.83 -21.52
N ALA A 83 20.09 -6.42 -20.97
CA ALA A 83 21.16 -7.04 -21.76
C ALA A 83 20.76 -8.38 -22.44
N GLY A 84 19.56 -8.90 -22.18
CA GLY A 84 19.09 -10.23 -22.57
C GLY A 84 18.60 -10.36 -24.02
N LYS A 85 19.45 -10.06 -25.02
CA LYS A 85 19.26 -10.43 -26.43
C LYS A 85 19.58 -11.90 -26.75
N ALA A 86 19.73 -12.77 -25.73
CA ALA A 86 20.16 -14.16 -25.90
C ALA A 86 19.06 -15.15 -25.51
N LYS A 87 18.83 -16.15 -26.37
CA LYS A 87 17.84 -17.26 -26.30
C LYS A 87 18.01 -18.22 -25.10
N TYR A 88 18.25 -17.73 -23.89
CA TYR A 88 18.33 -18.55 -22.67
C TYR A 88 17.08 -18.36 -21.82
N THR A 89 16.40 -19.46 -21.48
CA THR A 89 15.34 -19.48 -20.46
C THR A 89 15.92 -18.99 -19.14
N ARG A 90 15.34 -17.92 -18.58
CA ARG A 90 15.76 -17.38 -17.29
C ARG A 90 15.46 -18.40 -16.18
N PRO A 91 16.37 -18.62 -15.20
CA PRO A 91 16.05 -19.46 -14.05
C PRO A 91 14.81 -18.92 -13.32
N PRO A 92 14.00 -19.80 -12.70
CA PRO A 92 12.83 -19.36 -11.98
C PRO A 92 13.22 -18.47 -10.81
N VAL A 93 12.44 -17.42 -10.57
CA VAL A 93 12.56 -16.56 -9.40
C VAL A 93 11.71 -17.17 -8.28
N TRP A 94 12.32 -17.31 -7.11
CA TRP A 94 11.62 -17.76 -5.90
C TRP A 94 11.30 -16.55 -5.03
N VAL A 95 10.01 -16.32 -4.79
CA VAL A 95 9.55 -15.37 -3.78
C VAL A 95 9.19 -16.17 -2.54
N LYS A 96 10.00 -16.01 -1.49
CA LYS A 96 9.79 -16.69 -0.22
C LYS A 96 8.91 -15.86 0.70
N GLY A 97 8.02 -16.52 1.42
CA GLY A 97 7.25 -15.89 2.49
C GLY A 97 8.13 -15.45 3.66
N VAL A 98 7.52 -14.72 4.60
CA VAL A 98 8.13 -14.38 5.89
C VAL A 98 7.34 -15.14 6.95
N SER A 99 7.96 -16.13 7.59
CA SER A 99 7.30 -16.99 8.58
C SER A 99 6.77 -16.23 9.79
N SER A 100 7.39 -15.09 10.14
CA SER A 100 6.95 -14.21 11.22
C SER A 100 5.91 -13.17 10.81
N SER A 101 5.48 -13.15 9.54
CA SER A 101 4.48 -12.20 9.07
C SER A 101 3.06 -12.69 9.38
N ASN A 102 2.25 -11.80 9.95
CA ASN A 102 0.81 -12.02 10.12
C ASN A 102 0.01 -11.78 8.82
N MET A 103 0.64 -11.29 7.75
CA MET A 103 -0.05 -11.08 6.48
C MET A 103 -0.22 -12.40 5.74
N PRO A 104 -1.43 -12.74 5.27
CA PRO A 104 -1.62 -13.94 4.50
C PRO A 104 -0.84 -13.91 3.19
N TYR A 105 -0.28 -15.07 2.88
CA TYR A 105 0.36 -15.39 1.62
C TYR A 105 0.05 -16.86 1.31
N ALA A 106 0.07 -17.23 0.03
CA ALA A 106 -0.31 -18.56 -0.42
C ALA A 106 0.82 -19.60 -0.30
N GLY A 107 1.90 -19.30 0.42
CA GLY A 107 3.14 -20.10 0.45
C GLY A 107 4.21 -19.61 -0.52
N ASP A 108 5.33 -20.33 -0.59
CA ASP A 108 6.43 -20.01 -1.51
C ASP A 108 5.97 -20.02 -2.97
N ILE A 109 6.51 -19.09 -3.76
CA ILE A 109 6.09 -18.82 -5.13
C ILE A 109 7.26 -19.08 -6.07
N LYS A 110 7.04 -19.93 -7.07
CA LYS A 110 7.99 -20.19 -8.15
C LYS A 110 7.50 -19.51 -9.43
N LEU A 111 8.21 -18.47 -9.86
CA LEU A 111 7.87 -17.71 -11.06
C LEU A 111 8.80 -18.08 -12.21
N SER A 112 8.24 -18.62 -13.29
CA SER A 112 8.98 -18.90 -14.54
C SER A 112 8.83 -17.74 -15.51
N ASP A 113 9.85 -17.49 -16.34
CA ASP A 113 9.88 -16.37 -17.32
C ASP A 113 9.54 -15.01 -16.68
N PHE A 114 10.09 -14.78 -15.47
CA PHE A 114 9.78 -13.59 -14.68
C PHE A 114 10.72 -12.44 -15.01
N HIS A 115 10.18 -11.25 -15.32
CA HIS A 115 10.93 -10.03 -15.63
C HIS A 115 10.73 -8.92 -14.58
N PRO A 116 11.54 -8.86 -13.48
CA PRO A 116 11.33 -7.93 -12.38
C PRO A 116 11.17 -6.47 -12.81
N TYR A 117 11.99 -6.04 -13.78
CA TYR A 117 11.93 -4.69 -14.34
C TYR A 117 10.55 -4.34 -14.91
N LYS A 118 9.87 -5.29 -15.57
CA LYS A 118 8.53 -5.08 -16.14
C LYS A 118 7.47 -4.88 -15.06
N ALA A 119 7.57 -5.58 -13.92
CA ALA A 119 6.67 -5.36 -12.79
C ALA A 119 6.85 -3.94 -12.21
N SER A 120 8.09 -3.47 -12.09
CA SER A 120 8.40 -2.10 -11.64
C SER A 120 7.91 -1.04 -12.63
N LEU A 121 8.10 -1.26 -13.94
CA LEU A 121 7.56 -0.38 -14.99
C LEU A 121 6.04 -0.30 -14.91
N ALA A 122 5.34 -1.41 -14.70
CA ALA A 122 3.89 -1.43 -14.59
C ALA A 122 3.39 -0.58 -13.41
N ILE A 123 4.05 -0.64 -12.27
CA ILE A 123 3.69 0.22 -11.12
C ILE A 123 3.85 1.70 -11.48
N LYS A 124 4.94 2.07 -12.18
CA LYS A 124 5.17 3.45 -12.60
C LYS A 124 4.18 3.90 -13.68
N ALA A 125 3.83 3.03 -14.63
CA ALA A 125 2.78 3.30 -15.61
C ALA A 125 1.43 3.57 -14.93
N ALA A 126 1.05 2.78 -13.93
CA ALA A 126 -0.16 3.04 -13.14
C ALA A 126 -0.11 4.36 -12.36
N GLU A 127 1.07 4.73 -11.85
CA GLU A 127 1.27 5.97 -11.10
C GLU A 127 1.20 7.23 -11.98
N LEU A 128 1.40 7.12 -13.30
CA LEU A 128 1.18 8.23 -14.24
C LEU A 128 -0.29 8.68 -14.31
N GLN A 129 -1.25 7.80 -13.93
CA GLN A 129 -2.65 8.17 -13.71
C GLN A 129 -2.91 8.79 -12.33
N GLY A 130 -1.84 9.08 -11.59
CA GLY A 130 -1.84 9.74 -10.30
C GLY A 130 -1.41 8.83 -9.14
N PRO A 131 -0.86 9.40 -8.04
CA PRO A 131 -0.32 8.60 -6.93
C PRO A 131 -1.34 7.62 -6.34
N LYS A 132 -2.60 8.05 -6.14
CA LYS A 132 -3.66 7.17 -5.61
C LYS A 132 -3.92 5.96 -6.52
N ALA A 133 -3.82 6.14 -7.84
CA ALA A 133 -4.01 5.07 -8.82
C ALA A 133 -2.86 4.06 -8.77
N GLY A 134 -1.61 4.55 -8.73
CA GLY A 134 -0.42 3.73 -8.51
C GLY A 134 -0.49 2.88 -7.23
N HIS A 135 -0.98 3.46 -6.13
CA HIS A 135 -1.18 2.72 -4.87
C HIS A 135 -2.22 1.59 -4.98
N ARG A 136 -3.37 1.85 -5.63
CA ARG A 136 -4.39 0.80 -5.85
C ARG A 136 -3.84 -0.32 -6.73
N PHE A 137 -3.11 0.03 -7.78
CA PHE A 137 -2.46 -0.93 -8.66
C PHE A 137 -1.42 -1.77 -7.93
N LEU A 138 -0.52 -1.16 -7.18
CA LEU A 138 0.49 -1.86 -6.39
C LEU A 138 -0.14 -2.83 -5.38
N ARG A 139 -1.29 -2.47 -4.79
CA ARG A 139 -2.04 -3.38 -3.92
C ARG A 139 -2.56 -4.59 -4.71
N LYS A 140 -3.21 -4.39 -5.86
CA LYS A 140 -3.70 -5.48 -6.71
C LYS A 140 -2.58 -6.36 -7.24
N LEU A 141 -1.46 -5.77 -7.64
CA LEU A 141 -0.28 -6.49 -8.10
C LEU A 141 0.26 -7.41 -7.01
N ARG A 142 0.39 -6.92 -5.77
CA ARG A 142 0.85 -7.72 -4.63
C ARG A 142 -0.16 -8.78 -4.20
N GLU A 143 -1.46 -8.49 -4.21
CA GLU A 143 -2.50 -9.51 -4.01
C GLU A 143 -2.36 -10.64 -5.04
N THR A 144 -2.23 -10.31 -6.32
CA THR A 144 -2.06 -11.27 -7.41
C THR A 144 -0.76 -12.09 -7.29
N LEU A 145 0.34 -11.48 -6.86
CA LEU A 145 1.58 -12.19 -6.57
C LEU A 145 1.43 -13.10 -5.35
N PHE A 146 1.21 -12.53 -4.17
CA PHE A 146 1.32 -13.23 -2.90
C PHE A 146 0.16 -14.17 -2.59
N LEU A 147 -1.03 -13.88 -3.11
CA LEU A 147 -2.24 -14.67 -2.83
C LEU A 147 -2.60 -15.61 -3.97
N GLN A 148 -2.36 -15.22 -5.22
CA GLN A 148 -2.75 -16.01 -6.40
C GLN A 148 -1.55 -16.67 -7.10
N LYS A 149 -0.32 -16.42 -6.65
CA LYS A 149 0.93 -16.98 -7.20
C LYS A 149 1.11 -16.72 -8.70
N GLN A 150 0.51 -15.65 -9.24
CA GLN A 150 0.60 -15.36 -10.66
C GLN A 150 1.88 -14.59 -11.01
N ASN A 151 2.35 -14.79 -12.24
CA ASN A 151 3.48 -14.03 -12.77
C ASN A 151 3.03 -12.60 -13.11
N ILE A 152 3.32 -11.66 -12.22
CA ILE A 152 3.05 -10.22 -12.36
C ILE A 152 3.91 -9.49 -13.40
N THR A 153 4.46 -10.22 -14.37
CA THR A 153 5.16 -9.67 -15.54
C THR A 153 4.49 -10.12 -16.85
N ASN A 154 3.55 -11.06 -16.77
CA ASN A 154 2.64 -11.39 -17.86
C ASN A 154 1.70 -10.19 -18.11
N GLU A 155 1.53 -9.82 -19.37
CA GLU A 155 0.78 -8.61 -19.73
C GLU A 155 -0.72 -8.72 -19.44
N ASP A 156 -1.33 -9.90 -19.64
CA ASP A 156 -2.74 -10.12 -19.34
C ASP A 156 -3.01 -10.05 -17.84
N VAL A 157 -2.06 -10.53 -17.02
CA VAL A 157 -2.10 -10.38 -15.56
C VAL A 157 -2.00 -8.91 -15.17
N LEU A 158 -1.07 -8.15 -15.77
CA LEU A 158 -0.94 -6.71 -15.52
C LEU A 158 -2.21 -5.93 -15.92
N LYS A 159 -2.83 -6.26 -17.06
CA LYS A 159 -4.11 -5.69 -17.50
C LYS A 159 -5.23 -6.01 -16.52
N ALA A 160 -5.31 -7.25 -16.04
CA ALA A 160 -6.29 -7.65 -15.04
C ALA A 160 -6.11 -6.88 -13.72
N CYS A 161 -4.86 -6.71 -13.25
CA CYS A 161 -4.56 -5.87 -12.09
C CYS A 161 -4.96 -4.41 -12.31
N ALA A 162 -4.71 -3.86 -13.51
CA ALA A 162 -5.07 -2.49 -13.86
C ALA A 162 -6.59 -2.26 -13.80
N ASN A 163 -7.34 -3.16 -14.43
CA ASN A 163 -8.80 -3.16 -14.38
C ASN A 163 -9.33 -3.28 -12.94
N ALA A 164 -8.80 -4.23 -12.16
CA ALA A 164 -9.19 -4.43 -10.76
C ALA A 164 -8.83 -3.24 -9.84
N ALA A 165 -7.85 -2.42 -10.22
CA ALA A 165 -7.48 -1.19 -9.53
C ALA A 165 -8.28 0.03 -9.99
N GLY A 166 -9.18 -0.11 -10.97
CA GLY A 166 -9.96 0.99 -11.53
C GLY A 166 -9.08 2.03 -12.22
N LEU A 167 -8.12 1.58 -13.03
CA LEU A 167 -7.33 2.40 -13.94
C LEU A 167 -8.00 2.48 -15.32
N ASP A 168 -7.64 3.50 -16.10
CA ASP A 168 -7.82 3.47 -17.55
C ASP A 168 -6.84 2.44 -18.13
N VAL A 169 -7.35 1.29 -18.56
CA VAL A 169 -6.54 0.15 -18.99
C VAL A 169 -5.79 0.46 -20.29
N ASP A 170 -6.39 1.21 -21.21
CA ASP A 170 -5.78 1.54 -22.50
C ASP A 170 -4.62 2.52 -22.30
N ALA A 171 -4.83 3.56 -21.49
CA ALA A 171 -3.77 4.49 -21.10
C ALA A 171 -2.64 3.77 -20.34
N PHE A 172 -2.98 2.85 -19.43
CA PHE A 172 -2.00 2.05 -18.70
C PHE A 172 -1.13 1.19 -19.62
N ILE A 173 -1.72 0.54 -20.64
CA ILE A 173 -0.96 -0.27 -21.61
C ILE A 173 -0.03 0.64 -22.43
N ALA A 174 -0.51 1.80 -22.88
CA ALA A 174 0.32 2.76 -23.61
C ALA A 174 1.50 3.23 -22.76
N ASP A 175 1.25 3.57 -21.50
CA ASP A 175 2.26 4.03 -20.54
C ASP A 175 3.27 2.94 -20.17
N LEU A 176 2.84 1.68 -20.05
CA LEU A 176 3.70 0.53 -19.77
C LEU A 176 4.81 0.37 -20.81
N HIS A 177 4.54 0.73 -22.07
CA HIS A 177 5.49 0.70 -23.18
C HIS A 177 6.10 2.06 -23.50
N SER A 178 5.78 3.09 -22.71
CA SER A 178 6.28 4.45 -22.92
C SER A 178 7.65 4.68 -22.25
N PRO A 179 8.45 5.63 -22.76
CA PRO A 179 9.63 6.12 -22.05
C PRO A 179 9.31 6.79 -20.71
N SER A 180 8.08 7.26 -20.50
CA SER A 180 7.66 7.98 -19.28
C SER A 180 7.71 7.09 -18.04
N ALA A 181 7.23 5.85 -18.13
CA ALA A 181 7.29 4.89 -17.03
C ALA A 181 8.74 4.53 -16.67
N ALA A 182 9.60 4.34 -17.68
CA ALA A 182 11.03 4.08 -17.48
C ALA A 182 11.74 5.26 -16.83
N LYS A 183 11.44 6.49 -17.26
CA LYS A 183 11.98 7.72 -16.65
C LYS A 183 11.52 7.86 -15.20
N ALA A 184 10.24 7.63 -14.90
CA ALA A 184 9.72 7.67 -13.54
C ALA A 184 10.40 6.63 -12.64
N LEU A 185 10.64 5.41 -13.15
CA LEU A 185 11.38 4.39 -12.43
C LEU A 185 12.84 4.77 -12.18
N GLN A 186 13.48 5.43 -13.15
CA GLN A 186 14.85 5.93 -12.98
C GLN A 186 14.93 7.02 -11.91
N CYS A 187 13.93 7.91 -11.85
CA CYS A 187 13.84 8.92 -10.79
C CYS A 187 13.73 8.26 -9.41
N ASP A 188 12.90 7.23 -9.25
CA ASP A 188 12.81 6.47 -8.00
C ASP A 188 14.17 5.92 -7.54
N VAL A 189 14.93 5.34 -8.47
CA VAL A 189 16.27 4.80 -8.18
C VAL A 189 17.25 5.90 -7.81
N GLN A 190 17.22 7.02 -8.53
CA GLN A 190 18.06 8.16 -8.22
C GLN A 190 17.77 8.66 -6.80
N THR A 191 16.51 8.86 -6.44
CA THR A 191 16.12 9.26 -5.09
C THR A 191 16.49 8.20 -4.04
N THR A 192 16.37 6.91 -4.36
CA THR A 192 16.82 5.80 -3.50
C THR A 192 18.31 5.92 -3.17
N ASN A 193 19.14 6.22 -4.18
CA ASN A 193 20.58 6.42 -4.00
C ASN A 193 20.89 7.73 -3.26
N GLU A 194 20.19 8.83 -3.57
CA GLU A 194 20.37 10.13 -2.91
C GLU A 194 20.02 10.10 -1.42
N MET A 195 19.10 9.22 -1.00
CA MET A 195 18.71 9.02 0.40
C MET A 195 19.48 7.89 1.10
N ASP A 196 20.54 7.36 0.48
CA ASP A 196 21.37 6.26 0.98
C ASP A 196 20.54 5.03 1.41
N VAL A 197 19.52 4.66 0.63
CA VAL A 197 18.66 3.51 0.92
C VAL A 197 19.21 2.26 0.22
N ASP A 198 19.75 1.32 1.01
CA ASP A 198 20.39 0.09 0.53
C ASP A 198 19.55 -1.19 0.79
N THR A 199 18.50 -1.05 1.59
CA THR A 199 17.63 -2.14 2.05
C THR A 199 16.16 -1.74 2.01
N VAL A 200 15.27 -2.73 1.87
CA VAL A 200 13.81 -2.54 1.86
C VAL A 200 13.13 -3.52 2.82
N PRO A 201 12.01 -3.15 3.47
CA PRO A 201 11.38 -1.83 3.44
C PRO A 201 12.20 -0.78 4.19
N THR A 202 12.24 0.46 3.69
CA THR A 202 12.83 1.61 4.39
C THR A 202 11.88 2.79 4.36
N PHE A 203 11.81 3.54 5.45
CA PHE A 203 10.99 4.73 5.59
C PHE A 203 11.90 5.92 5.88
N VAL A 204 11.74 7.01 5.14
CA VAL A 204 12.45 8.26 5.41
C VAL A 204 11.41 9.35 5.69
N PHE A 205 11.49 9.95 6.86
CA PHE A 205 10.59 10.98 7.35
C PHE A 205 11.23 12.34 7.16
N PHE A 206 10.53 13.25 6.49
CA PHE A 206 10.89 14.65 6.37
C PHE A 206 9.81 15.51 6.99
N ASN A 207 10.22 16.59 7.64
CA ASN A 207 9.31 17.68 8.00
C ASN A 207 9.38 18.78 6.92
N ASP A 208 8.48 19.74 7.04
CA ASP A 208 8.43 20.90 6.15
C ASP A 208 9.62 21.87 6.35
N ASN A 209 10.47 21.65 7.37
CA ASN A 209 11.65 22.47 7.61
C ASN A 209 12.83 21.96 6.78
N SER A 210 13.18 22.68 5.71
CA SER A 210 14.26 22.28 4.79
C SER A 210 15.66 22.24 5.42
N GLU A 211 15.83 22.75 6.63
CA GLU A 211 17.12 22.76 7.34
C GLU A 211 17.37 21.48 8.16
N GLU A 212 16.33 20.71 8.46
CA GLU A 212 16.45 19.50 9.26
C GLU A 212 16.65 18.27 8.38
N ALA A 213 17.61 17.43 8.76
CA ALA A 213 17.83 16.16 8.07
C ALA A 213 16.66 15.20 8.32
N GLY A 214 16.24 14.48 7.28
CA GLY A 214 15.22 13.45 7.41
C GLY A 214 15.69 12.27 8.26
N ILE A 215 14.76 11.63 8.98
CA ILE A 215 15.05 10.44 9.79
C ILE A 215 14.75 9.18 8.97
N LYS A 216 15.75 8.30 8.83
CA LYS A 216 15.66 7.01 8.11
C LYS A 216 15.51 5.85 9.08
N ILE A 217 14.57 4.95 8.80
CA ILE A 217 14.40 3.67 9.51
C ILE A 217 14.24 2.52 8.50
N SER A 218 15.08 1.49 8.63
CA SER A 218 15.16 0.36 7.69
C SER A 218 14.76 -0.95 8.37
N GLY A 219 13.83 -1.68 7.76
CA GLY A 219 13.27 -2.92 8.29
C GLY A 219 11.87 -2.75 8.90
N GLN A 220 11.43 -3.80 9.59
CA GLN A 220 10.12 -3.88 10.22
C GLN A 220 10.24 -3.70 11.74
N TYR A 221 9.56 -2.69 12.26
CA TYR A 221 9.53 -2.39 13.69
C TYR A 221 8.09 -2.46 14.25
N PRO A 222 7.92 -2.51 15.58
CA PRO A 222 6.60 -2.36 16.19
C PRO A 222 5.96 -1.01 15.82
N PHE A 223 4.63 -0.96 15.78
CA PHE A 223 3.88 0.25 15.41
C PHE A 223 4.27 1.49 16.25
N SER A 224 4.54 1.29 17.55
CA SER A 224 4.94 2.36 18.47
C SER A 224 6.20 3.10 18.05
N ILE A 225 7.15 2.44 17.36
CA ILE A 225 8.37 3.09 16.87
C ILE A 225 8.03 4.12 15.79
N TYR A 226 7.09 3.82 14.89
CA TYR A 226 6.65 4.78 13.88
C TYR A 226 5.90 5.97 14.49
N VAL A 227 5.15 5.74 15.58
CA VAL A 227 4.49 6.84 16.33
C VAL A 227 5.53 7.73 17.02
N GLN A 228 6.56 7.13 17.64
CA GLN A 228 7.67 7.90 18.23
C GLN A 228 8.38 8.75 17.18
N LEU A 229 8.65 8.19 16.00
CA LEU A 229 9.25 8.97 14.90
C LEU A 229 8.34 10.12 14.45
N LEU A 230 7.02 9.95 14.45
CA LEU A 230 6.11 11.06 14.18
C LEU A 230 6.18 12.13 15.28
N GLU A 231 6.22 11.74 16.54
CA GLU A 231 6.37 12.66 17.67
C GLU A 231 7.68 13.46 17.58
N ASP A 232 8.80 12.77 17.33
CA ASP A 232 10.12 13.39 17.18
C ASP A 232 10.13 14.40 16.02
N MET A 233 9.53 14.05 14.87
CA MET A 233 9.49 14.90 13.68
C MET A 233 8.49 16.06 13.78
N LEU A 234 7.43 15.92 14.59
CA LEU A 234 6.42 16.96 14.82
C LEU A 234 6.80 17.90 15.97
N GLY A 235 7.62 17.45 16.91
CA GLY A 235 7.96 18.17 18.15
C GLY A 235 6.85 18.16 19.20
N PHE A 236 5.81 17.34 19.02
CA PHE A 236 4.70 17.15 19.96
C PHE A 236 4.07 15.76 19.79
N VAL A 237 3.39 15.28 20.84
CA VAL A 237 2.67 14.00 20.81
C VAL A 237 1.50 14.10 19.83
N PRO A 238 1.49 13.36 18.69
CA PRO A 238 0.44 13.46 17.70
C PRO A 238 -0.89 12.90 18.21
N VAL A 239 -1.99 13.58 17.90
CA VAL A 239 -3.34 13.12 18.26
C VAL A 239 -3.83 12.10 17.24
N LYS A 240 -4.34 10.96 17.72
CA LYS A 240 -4.94 9.94 16.86
C LYS A 240 -6.29 10.43 16.32
N ALA A 241 -6.50 10.28 15.01
CA ALA A 241 -7.83 10.38 14.43
C ALA A 241 -8.74 9.25 14.95
N THR A 242 -10.04 9.51 15.00
CA THR A 242 -11.03 8.50 15.37
C THR A 242 -11.00 7.36 14.34
N PRO A 243 -10.78 6.09 14.76
CA PRO A 243 -10.75 4.98 13.83
C PRO A 243 -12.13 4.75 13.20
N PRO A 244 -12.19 4.32 11.93
CA PRO A 244 -13.45 3.98 11.29
C PRO A 244 -14.11 2.78 11.96
N THR A 245 -15.41 2.61 11.75
CA THR A 245 -16.09 1.34 12.07
C THR A 245 -15.51 0.21 11.21
N LEU A 246 -15.68 -1.05 11.65
CA LEU A 246 -15.24 -2.20 10.86
C LEU A 246 -15.85 -2.21 9.44
N GLU A 247 -17.14 -1.89 9.34
CA GLU A 247 -17.82 -1.77 8.04
C GLU A 247 -17.26 -0.62 7.21
N GLY A 248 -17.03 0.55 7.80
CA GLY A 248 -16.41 1.69 7.10
C GLY A 248 -15.00 1.38 6.62
N LEU A 249 -14.22 0.63 7.40
CA LEU A 249 -12.89 0.17 7.03
C LEU A 249 -12.95 -0.78 5.81
N LEU A 250 -13.86 -1.76 5.85
CA LEU A 250 -14.05 -2.73 4.76
C LEU A 250 -14.60 -2.07 3.49
N GLN A 251 -15.54 -1.13 3.63
CA GLN A 251 -16.05 -0.31 2.51
C GLN A 251 -14.92 0.47 1.84
N THR A 252 -14.03 1.06 2.63
CA THR A 252 -12.93 1.90 2.13
C THR A 252 -11.90 1.09 1.33
N TYR A 253 -11.53 -0.10 1.81
CA TYR A 253 -10.45 -0.89 1.21
C TYR A 253 -10.94 -2.04 0.31
N GLY A 254 -12.19 -2.48 0.45
CA GLY A 254 -12.84 -3.55 -0.32
C GLY A 254 -12.32 -4.97 -0.04
N PHE A 255 -11.04 -5.14 0.26
CA PHE A 255 -10.41 -6.46 0.47
C PHE A 255 -9.26 -6.38 1.48
N LEU A 256 -9.48 -6.93 2.67
CA LEU A 256 -8.54 -6.84 3.81
C LEU A 256 -8.27 -8.20 4.46
N ALA A 257 -7.04 -8.41 4.93
CA ALA A 257 -6.69 -9.54 5.78
C ALA A 257 -7.21 -9.36 7.22
N THR A 258 -7.43 -10.48 7.93
CA THR A 258 -7.69 -10.44 9.39
C THR A 258 -6.63 -9.62 10.13
N ALA A 259 -5.34 -9.77 9.77
CA ALA A 259 -4.24 -9.04 10.39
C ALA A 259 -4.29 -7.52 10.16
N GLU A 260 -4.81 -7.08 9.01
CA GLU A 260 -4.99 -5.66 8.72
C GLU A 260 -6.11 -5.07 9.58
N VAL A 261 -7.22 -5.80 9.71
CA VAL A 261 -8.34 -5.41 10.59
C VAL A 261 -7.91 -5.38 12.05
N ALA A 262 -7.22 -6.43 12.51
CA ALA A 262 -6.71 -6.54 13.88
C ALA A 262 -5.79 -5.36 14.23
N MET A 263 -4.82 -5.04 13.35
CA MET A 263 -3.90 -3.92 13.54
C MET A 263 -4.63 -2.57 13.58
N VAL A 264 -5.49 -2.30 12.58
CA VAL A 264 -6.13 -0.97 12.46
C VAL A 264 -7.11 -0.72 13.61
N LEU A 265 -7.80 -1.74 14.09
CA LEU A 265 -8.82 -1.60 15.14
C LEU A 265 -8.32 -1.94 16.56
N ASP A 266 -7.02 -2.16 16.74
CA ASP A 266 -6.42 -2.57 18.03
C ASP A 266 -7.10 -3.80 18.66
N LEU A 267 -7.36 -4.82 17.83
CA LEU A 267 -7.98 -6.08 18.24
C LEU A 267 -6.96 -7.22 18.20
N SER A 268 -7.20 -8.26 18.98
CA SER A 268 -6.52 -9.54 18.75
C SER A 268 -6.96 -10.15 17.40
N SER A 269 -6.15 -11.06 16.85
CA SER A 269 -6.52 -11.80 15.63
C SER A 269 -7.84 -12.55 15.80
N GLU A 270 -8.07 -13.15 16.97
CA GLU A 270 -9.31 -13.87 17.29
C GLU A 270 -10.52 -12.94 17.39
N GLU A 271 -10.35 -11.76 17.98
CA GLU A 271 -11.40 -10.75 18.10
C GLU A 271 -11.79 -10.18 16.73
N ALA A 272 -10.80 -9.86 15.90
CA ALA A 272 -11.02 -9.40 14.53
C ALA A 272 -11.76 -10.47 13.72
N GLU A 273 -11.31 -11.72 13.79
CA GLU A 273 -11.95 -12.84 13.10
C GLU A 273 -13.40 -13.06 13.58
N LYS A 274 -13.66 -12.99 14.88
CA LYS A 274 -15.02 -13.10 15.43
C LYS A 274 -15.96 -12.01 14.89
N LYS A 275 -15.49 -10.76 14.83
CA LYS A 275 -16.27 -9.64 14.27
C LYS A 275 -16.50 -9.82 12.77
N LEU A 276 -15.49 -10.27 12.02
CA LEU A 276 -15.58 -10.51 10.58
C LEU A 276 -16.54 -11.67 10.26
N LYS A 277 -16.50 -12.77 11.03
CA LYS A 277 -17.49 -13.86 10.95
C LYS A 277 -18.91 -13.38 11.23
N THR A 278 -19.07 -12.42 12.14
CA THR A 278 -20.39 -11.81 12.41
C THR A 278 -20.91 -11.06 11.18
N LEU A 279 -20.06 -10.28 10.50
CA LEU A 279 -20.42 -9.62 9.25
C LEU A 279 -20.66 -10.61 8.09
N MET A 280 -19.94 -11.74 8.09
CA MET A 280 -20.14 -12.81 7.11
C MET A 280 -21.53 -13.46 7.27
N LEU A 281 -21.98 -13.71 8.51
CA LEU A 281 -23.35 -14.19 8.79
C LEU A 281 -24.43 -13.19 8.36
N GLN A 282 -24.10 -11.90 8.35
CA GLN A 282 -24.96 -10.82 7.85
C GLN A 282 -24.83 -10.59 6.33
N GLN A 283 -24.07 -11.43 5.62
CA GLN A 283 -23.82 -11.35 4.17
C GLN A 283 -23.17 -10.03 3.71
N LYS A 284 -22.45 -9.35 4.61
CA LYS A 284 -21.74 -8.10 4.28
C LYS A 284 -20.33 -8.34 3.73
N VAL A 285 -19.74 -9.49 4.08
CA VAL A 285 -18.40 -9.89 3.64
C VAL A 285 -18.38 -11.35 3.21
N GLU A 286 -17.45 -11.65 2.31
CA GLU A 286 -17.07 -13.01 1.91
C GLU A 286 -15.68 -13.34 2.49
N ALA A 287 -15.56 -14.49 3.15
CA ALA A 287 -14.27 -15.01 3.61
C ALA A 287 -13.53 -15.69 2.45
N VAL A 288 -12.28 -15.29 2.22
CA VAL A 288 -11.39 -15.83 1.20
C VAL A 288 -10.17 -16.45 1.91
N PRO A 289 -10.19 -17.77 2.18
CA PRO A 289 -9.13 -18.44 2.92
C PRO A 289 -7.88 -18.66 2.04
N TYR A 290 -6.70 -18.51 2.65
CA TYR A 290 -5.40 -18.86 2.07
C TYR A 290 -4.63 -19.80 3.01
N GLU A 291 -3.47 -20.29 2.59
CA GLU A 291 -2.64 -21.21 3.38
C GLU A 291 -2.32 -20.64 4.77
N TYR A 292 -1.99 -19.34 4.84
CA TYR A 292 -1.65 -18.66 6.08
C TYR A 292 -2.61 -17.51 6.39
N GLY A 293 -3.86 -17.82 6.74
CA GLY A 293 -4.85 -16.84 7.20
C GLY A 293 -5.90 -16.46 6.15
N THR A 294 -6.72 -15.47 6.48
CA THR A 294 -7.97 -15.20 5.74
C THR A 294 -8.05 -13.73 5.33
N PHE A 295 -8.49 -13.50 4.10
CA PHE A 295 -8.94 -12.21 3.62
C PHE A 295 -10.46 -12.12 3.61
N TRP A 296 -10.97 -10.89 3.62
CA TRP A 296 -12.38 -10.58 3.71
C TRP A 296 -12.72 -9.56 2.63
N LYS A 297 -13.59 -9.98 1.71
CA LYS A 297 -14.07 -9.14 0.61
C LYS A 297 -15.38 -8.51 1.02
N TRP A 298 -15.45 -7.20 0.93
CA TRP A 298 -16.67 -6.44 1.16
C TRP A 298 -17.65 -6.61 -0.02
N LEU A 299 -18.94 -6.80 0.27
CA LEU A 299 -19.95 -7.17 -0.74
C LEU A 299 -20.96 -6.07 -1.09
N MET A 300 -21.07 -4.98 -0.31
CA MET A 300 -22.22 -4.06 -0.36
C MET A 300 -21.94 -2.57 -0.58
#